data_AF-C0QTD9-F1
#
_entry.id   AF-C0QTD9-F1
#
_cell.length_a   1.000
_cell.length_b   1.000
_cell.length_c   1.000
_cell.angle_alpha   90.00
_cell.angle_beta   90.00
_cell.angle_gamma   90.00
#
_symmetry.space_group_name_H-M   'P 1'
#
loop_
_entity.id
_entity.type
_entity.pdbx_description
1 polymer ?
#
loop_
_entity_poly.entity_id
_entity_poly.type
_entity_poly.pdbx_seq_one_letter_code
_entity_poly.pdbx_strand_id
1 'polypeptide(L)'
;MKKFFILILLLAVTGANAETVAIKRPEVKNLPRGYSPVIFSFFEEHFKNVVKYPTEKDYTYLIQPVVSWIATSYNVCLNVYKKGKLVDIHCSVSFSAEDLHDDLEKLSISTGILEKKKDQKTKYIYIKLIGKGNLKGDRLKIVSSKGDILVDYKNLIEKADGDFITVSNAVINIDTAYIQSFEAAKLLEYLLNNYKVKGILIIKIY
;
A
#
# COMPACT_ATOMS: atom_id res chain seq x y z
N MET A 1 10.44 -50.70 -25.75
CA MET A 1 9.69 -49.87 -24.79
C MET A 1 10.46 -48.64 -24.25
N LYS A 2 11.40 -48.05 -25.01
CA LYS A 2 12.18 -46.85 -24.59
C LYS A 2 11.76 -45.53 -25.27
N LYS A 3 10.97 -45.58 -26.34
CA LYS A 3 10.60 -44.39 -27.13
C LYS A 3 9.39 -43.62 -26.60
N PHE A 4 8.59 -44.21 -25.70
CA PHE A 4 7.39 -43.57 -25.15
C PHE A 4 7.69 -42.61 -23.99
N PHE A 5 8.82 -42.80 -23.28
CA PHE A 5 9.20 -41.97 -22.14
C PHE A 5 9.68 -40.56 -22.54
N ILE A 6 10.19 -40.39 -23.76
CA ILE A 6 10.73 -39.10 -24.23
C ILE A 6 9.60 -38.12 -24.60
N LEU A 7 8.44 -38.62 -25.04
CA LEU A 7 7.31 -37.78 -25.44
C LEU A 7 6.60 -37.13 -24.24
N ILE A 8 6.57 -37.80 -23.09
CA ILE A 8 5.97 -37.28 -21.85
C ILE A 8 6.89 -36.20 -21.22
N LEU A 9 8.21 -36.31 -21.41
CA LEU A 9 9.16 -35.33 -20.88
C LEU A 9 9.18 -34.01 -21.69
N LEU A 10 8.86 -34.06 -23.00
CA LEU A 10 8.76 -32.85 -23.83
C LEU A 10 7.48 -32.03 -23.60
N LEU A 11 6.40 -32.67 -23.12
CA LEU A 11 5.17 -31.96 -22.73
C LEU A 11 5.28 -31.24 -21.38
N ALA A 12 6.24 -31.62 -20.53
CA ALA A 12 6.49 -31.00 -19.23
C ALA A 12 7.27 -29.67 -19.31
N VAL A 13 7.75 -29.26 -20.50
CA VAL A 13 8.50 -28.01 -20.71
C VAL A 13 7.67 -26.94 -21.40
N THR A 14 6.34 -27.06 -21.38
CA THR A 14 5.48 -25.88 -21.52
C THR A 14 5.44 -25.17 -20.18
N GLY A 15 6.58 -24.58 -19.80
CA GLY A 15 6.62 -23.62 -18.71
C GLY A 15 5.54 -22.59 -19.00
N ALA A 16 4.52 -22.55 -18.16
CA ALA A 16 3.57 -21.46 -18.15
C ALA A 16 4.41 -20.19 -17.99
N ASN A 17 4.66 -19.48 -19.09
CA ASN A 17 5.30 -18.19 -19.05
C ASN A 17 4.35 -17.32 -18.27
N ALA A 18 4.66 -17.15 -16.98
CA ALA A 18 3.83 -16.36 -16.10
C ALA A 18 3.74 -14.96 -16.71
N GLU A 19 2.53 -14.55 -17.04
CA GLU A 19 2.31 -13.36 -17.86
C GLU A 19 2.93 -12.15 -17.17
N THR A 20 3.83 -11.45 -17.87
CA THR A 20 4.41 -10.20 -17.35
C THR A 20 3.33 -9.12 -17.32
N VAL A 21 3.19 -8.46 -16.17
CA VAL A 21 2.23 -7.38 -15.95
C VAL A 21 2.99 -6.08 -15.75
N ALA A 22 2.76 -5.11 -16.62
CA ALA A 22 3.30 -3.77 -16.45
C ALA A 22 2.39 -2.95 -15.54
N ILE A 23 2.97 -2.29 -14.55
CA ILE A 23 2.27 -1.33 -13.70
C ILE A 23 2.68 0.08 -14.13
N LYS A 24 1.70 0.90 -14.49
CA LYS A 24 1.91 2.32 -14.75
C LYS A 24 2.05 3.07 -13.44
N ARG A 25 2.81 4.17 -13.47
CA ARG A 25 2.92 5.08 -12.32
C ARG A 25 1.53 5.40 -11.75
N PRO A 26 1.26 5.10 -10.47
CA PRO A 26 -0.03 5.39 -9.85
C PRO A 26 -0.37 6.86 -9.93
N GLU A 27 -1.59 7.15 -10.35
CA GLU A 27 -2.17 8.48 -10.35
C GLU A 27 -2.74 8.77 -8.96
N VAL A 28 -2.20 9.77 -8.27
CA VAL A 28 -2.63 10.13 -6.91
C VAL A 28 -3.36 11.48 -6.93
N LYS A 29 -4.60 11.52 -6.42
CA LYS A 29 -5.46 12.72 -6.38
C LYS A 29 -5.82 13.07 -4.95
N ASN A 30 -5.77 14.36 -4.59
CA ASN A 30 -6.05 14.86 -3.23
C ASN A 30 -5.23 14.16 -2.12
N LEU A 31 -4.07 13.62 -2.48
CA LEU A 31 -3.16 12.90 -1.60
C LEU A 31 -1.76 13.49 -1.69
N PRO A 32 -0.86 13.23 -0.72
CA PRO A 32 0.55 13.60 -0.84
C PRO A 32 1.16 12.99 -2.11
N ARG A 33 1.86 13.82 -2.90
CA ARG A 33 2.51 13.37 -4.17
C ARG A 33 3.49 12.21 -3.96
N GLY A 34 4.10 12.13 -2.77
CA GLY A 34 5.00 11.07 -2.37
C GLY A 34 4.37 9.68 -2.29
N TYR A 35 3.04 9.55 -2.35
CA TYR A 35 2.36 8.25 -2.30
C TYR A 35 2.49 7.46 -3.60
N SER A 36 2.61 8.15 -4.75
CA SER A 36 2.73 7.50 -6.05
C SER A 36 3.85 6.45 -6.13
N PRO A 37 5.11 6.75 -5.73
CA PRO A 37 6.16 5.73 -5.68
C PRO A 37 5.92 4.65 -4.62
N VAL A 38 5.33 4.98 -3.47
CA VAL A 38 5.05 4.00 -2.40
C VAL A 38 4.01 2.97 -2.84
N ILE A 39 2.91 3.42 -3.45
CA ILE A 39 1.87 2.57 -4.03
C ILE A 39 2.44 1.75 -5.20
N PHE A 40 3.39 2.30 -5.96
CA PHE A 40 4.09 1.54 -6.98
C PHE A 40 4.84 0.35 -6.37
N SER A 41 5.69 0.62 -5.37
CA SER A 41 6.51 -0.40 -4.70
C SER A 41 5.66 -1.52 -4.11
N PHE A 42 4.46 -1.21 -3.61
CA PHE A 42 3.51 -2.23 -3.16
C PHE A 42 3.25 -3.30 -4.24
N PHE A 43 3.00 -2.91 -5.50
CA PHE A 43 2.76 -3.92 -6.54
C PHE A 43 3.99 -4.78 -6.81
N GLU A 44 5.18 -4.16 -6.82
CA GLU A 44 6.44 -4.87 -7.06
C GLU A 44 6.80 -5.83 -5.93
N GLU A 45 6.57 -5.43 -4.69
CA GLU A 45 6.94 -6.20 -3.50
C GLU A 45 5.99 -7.36 -3.24
N HIS A 46 4.72 -7.22 -3.62
CA HIS A 46 3.66 -8.17 -3.24
C HIS A 46 3.21 -9.09 -4.38
N PHE A 47 3.44 -8.75 -5.65
CA PHE A 47 2.97 -9.54 -6.80
C PHE A 47 4.08 -10.01 -7.75
N LYS A 48 3.90 -11.23 -8.29
CA LYS A 48 4.86 -11.87 -9.20
C LYS A 48 4.79 -11.22 -10.58
N ASN A 49 5.92 -11.25 -11.29
CA ASN A 49 6.04 -10.82 -12.70
C ASN A 49 5.57 -9.39 -13.00
N VAL A 50 5.54 -8.54 -11.97
CA VAL A 50 5.26 -7.12 -12.10
C VAL A 50 6.52 -6.37 -12.54
N VAL A 51 6.36 -5.46 -13.50
CA VAL A 51 7.43 -4.56 -13.98
C VAL A 51 6.96 -3.11 -14.08
N LYS A 52 7.88 -2.15 -13.97
CA LYS A 52 7.56 -0.72 -14.13
C LYS A 52 7.27 -0.34 -15.56
N TYR A 53 6.18 0.37 -15.82
CA TYR A 53 5.96 1.04 -17.09
C TYR A 53 6.48 2.50 -17.06
N PRO A 54 7.17 2.99 -18.11
CA PRO A 54 7.54 2.27 -19.33
C PRO A 54 8.60 1.20 -19.08
N THR A 55 8.53 0.10 -19.83
CA THR A 55 9.50 -1.01 -19.80
C THR A 55 9.89 -1.40 -21.22
N GLU A 56 11.12 -1.91 -21.37
CA GLU A 56 11.58 -2.57 -22.59
C GLU A 56 11.12 -4.04 -22.69
N LYS A 57 10.63 -4.61 -21.58
CA LYS A 57 10.14 -5.99 -21.54
C LYS A 57 8.73 -6.06 -22.11
N ASP A 58 8.46 -7.09 -22.90
CA ASP A 58 7.10 -7.38 -23.33
C ASP A 58 6.21 -7.70 -22.12
N TYR A 59 4.99 -7.16 -22.15
CA TYR A 59 3.97 -7.38 -21.14
C TYR A 59 2.62 -7.67 -21.79
N THR A 60 1.82 -8.51 -21.15
CA THR A 60 0.49 -8.90 -21.64
C THR A 60 -0.56 -7.87 -21.24
N TYR A 61 -0.47 -7.40 -19.99
CA TYR A 61 -1.40 -6.45 -19.39
C TYR A 61 -0.66 -5.23 -18.85
N LEU A 62 -1.28 -4.07 -18.99
CA LEU A 62 -0.88 -2.83 -18.32
C LEU A 62 -1.96 -2.49 -17.30
N ILE A 63 -1.58 -2.29 -16.04
CA ILE A 63 -2.49 -1.80 -15.00
C ILE A 63 -2.11 -0.37 -14.66
N GLN A 64 -3.10 0.52 -14.66
CA GLN A 64 -2.95 1.89 -14.16
C GLN A 64 -3.73 2.03 -12.84
N PRO A 65 -3.02 2.04 -11.70
CA PRO A 65 -3.63 2.36 -10.41
C PRO A 65 -4.00 3.84 -10.34
N VAL A 66 -5.20 4.13 -9.85
CA VAL A 66 -5.67 5.47 -9.52
C VAL A 66 -6.11 5.47 -8.07
N VAL A 67 -5.50 6.32 -7.25
CA VAL A 67 -5.78 6.40 -5.81
C VAL A 67 -6.14 7.83 -5.47
N SER A 68 -7.25 8.00 -4.75
CA SER A 68 -7.72 9.33 -4.37
C SER A 68 -8.31 9.37 -2.97
N TRP A 69 -8.23 10.54 -2.33
CA TRP A 69 -8.94 10.81 -1.09
C TRP A 69 -10.16 11.70 -1.36
N ILE A 70 -11.35 11.15 -1.18
CA ILE A 70 -12.64 11.83 -1.42
C ILE A 70 -13.64 11.28 -0.40
N ALA A 71 -14.53 12.13 0.13
CA ALA A 71 -15.59 11.71 1.04
C ALA A 71 -15.11 10.85 2.22
N THR A 72 -13.99 11.27 2.83
CA THR A 72 -13.37 10.61 4.00
C THR A 72 -12.91 9.17 3.79
N SER A 73 -12.60 8.79 2.54
CA SER A 73 -12.07 7.47 2.22
C SER A 73 -11.04 7.50 1.09
N TYR A 74 -10.15 6.51 1.08
CA TYR A 74 -9.33 6.18 -0.06
C TYR A 74 -10.20 5.45 -1.07
N ASN A 75 -10.24 5.96 -2.30
CA ASN A 75 -10.89 5.33 -3.43
C ASN A 75 -9.77 4.85 -4.35
N VAL A 76 -9.65 3.54 -4.51
CA VAL A 76 -8.62 2.90 -5.34
C VAL A 76 -9.28 2.22 -6.51
N CYS A 77 -8.82 2.50 -7.72
CA CYS A 77 -9.22 1.77 -8.91
C CYS A 77 -8.00 1.25 -9.68
N LEU A 78 -8.11 0.06 -10.24
CA LEU A 78 -7.14 -0.56 -11.14
C LEU A 78 -7.75 -0.61 -12.54
N ASN A 79 -7.29 0.27 -13.42
CA ASN A 79 -7.68 0.24 -14.83
C ASN A 79 -6.77 -0.75 -15.56
N VAL A 80 -7.35 -1.82 -16.12
CA VAL A 80 -6.62 -2.91 -16.77
C VAL A 80 -6.71 -2.76 -18.28
N TYR A 81 -5.55 -2.75 -18.94
CA TYR A 81 -5.44 -2.64 -20.38
C TYR A 81 -4.78 -3.89 -20.98
N LYS A 82 -5.29 -4.33 -22.13
CA LYS A 82 -4.69 -5.38 -22.97
C LYS A 82 -4.51 -4.84 -24.38
N LYS A 83 -3.28 -4.88 -24.91
CA LYS A 83 -2.94 -4.31 -26.24
C LYS A 83 -3.42 -2.85 -26.40
N GLY A 84 -3.25 -2.04 -25.35
CA GLY A 84 -3.64 -0.63 -25.33
C GLY A 84 -5.14 -0.33 -25.16
N LYS A 85 -6.01 -1.35 -25.13
CA LYS A 85 -7.45 -1.16 -24.91
C LYS A 85 -7.79 -1.45 -23.45
N LEU A 86 -8.62 -0.59 -22.85
CA LEU A 86 -9.19 -0.83 -21.52
C LEU A 86 -10.10 -2.05 -21.60
N VAL A 87 -9.85 -3.06 -20.77
CA VAL A 87 -10.62 -4.30 -20.73
C VAL A 87 -11.36 -4.49 -19.43
N ASP A 88 -10.89 -3.87 -18.34
CA ASP A 88 -11.52 -4.01 -17.03
C ASP A 88 -11.21 -2.83 -16.10
N ILE A 89 -12.07 -2.61 -15.12
CA ILE A 89 -11.88 -1.65 -14.03
C ILE A 89 -12.34 -2.31 -12.72
N HIS A 90 -11.42 -2.45 -11.78
CA HIS A 90 -11.73 -2.91 -10.42
C HIS A 90 -11.57 -1.75 -9.47
N CYS A 91 -12.53 -1.52 -8.57
CA CYS A 91 -12.41 -0.47 -7.55
C CYS A 91 -12.70 -0.99 -6.13
N SER A 92 -12.05 -0.40 -5.13
CA SER A 92 -12.30 -0.61 -3.71
C SER A 92 -12.22 0.70 -2.94
N VAL A 93 -12.76 0.69 -1.72
CA VAL A 93 -12.78 1.82 -0.80
C VAL A 93 -12.17 1.39 0.53
N SER A 94 -11.26 2.21 1.07
CA SER A 94 -10.65 2.00 2.39
C SER A 94 -10.79 3.25 3.25
N PHE A 95 -11.13 3.11 4.53
CA PHE A 95 -11.33 4.26 5.43
C PHE A 95 -10.03 4.78 6.05
N SER A 96 -8.98 3.96 6.05
CA SER A 96 -7.66 4.31 6.56
C SER A 96 -6.56 3.68 5.70
N ALA A 97 -5.33 4.21 5.78
CA ALA A 97 -4.18 3.58 5.13
C ALA A 97 -3.79 2.25 5.79
N GLU A 98 -4.14 2.03 7.07
CA GLU A 98 -3.97 0.73 7.73
C GLU A 98 -4.80 -0.36 7.04
N ASP A 99 -6.02 -0.05 6.60
CA ASP A 99 -6.90 -1.00 5.89
C ASP A 99 -6.56 -1.12 4.40
N LEU A 100 -5.96 -0.08 3.84
CA LEU A 100 -5.60 0.02 2.43
C LEU A 100 -4.71 -1.14 1.94
N HIS A 101 -3.84 -1.70 2.79
CA HIS A 101 -3.05 -2.89 2.43
C HIS A 101 -3.96 -4.07 2.03
N ASP A 102 -4.89 -4.43 2.92
CA ASP A 102 -5.75 -5.60 2.74
C ASP A 102 -6.69 -5.40 1.55
N ASP A 103 -7.23 -4.18 1.41
CA ASP A 103 -8.14 -3.84 0.33
C ASP A 103 -7.44 -3.75 -1.02
N LEU A 104 -6.24 -3.18 -1.09
CA LEU A 104 -5.44 -3.11 -2.31
C LEU A 104 -4.97 -4.50 -2.74
N GLU A 105 -4.61 -5.36 -1.79
CA GLU A 105 -4.26 -6.75 -2.08
C GLU A 105 -5.46 -7.52 -2.65
N LYS A 106 -6.62 -7.48 -1.98
CA LYS A 106 -7.85 -8.14 -2.47
C LYS A 106 -8.25 -7.63 -3.85
N LEU A 107 -8.20 -6.31 -4.05
CA LEU A 107 -8.51 -5.66 -5.32
C LEU A 107 -7.54 -6.09 -6.43
N SER A 108 -6.27 -6.22 -6.11
CA SER A 108 -5.25 -6.67 -7.06
C SER A 108 -5.50 -8.12 -7.48
N ILE A 109 -5.81 -9.00 -6.53
CA ILE A 109 -6.12 -10.41 -6.79
C ILE A 109 -7.44 -10.55 -7.57
N SER A 110 -8.45 -9.70 -7.30
CA SER A 110 -9.74 -9.76 -7.99
C SER A 110 -9.65 -9.49 -9.49
N THR A 111 -8.57 -8.84 -9.96
CA THR A 111 -8.30 -8.69 -11.38
C THR A 111 -8.09 -10.02 -12.10
N GLY A 112 -7.75 -11.09 -11.38
CA GLY A 112 -7.39 -12.40 -11.94
C GLY A 112 -6.06 -12.41 -12.71
N ILE A 113 -5.35 -11.28 -12.76
CA ILE A 113 -4.11 -11.08 -13.53
C ILE A 113 -2.89 -11.06 -12.62
N LEU A 114 -3.03 -10.45 -11.44
CA LEU A 114 -1.94 -10.34 -10.48
C LEU A 114 -1.88 -11.57 -9.55
N GLU A 115 -0.74 -12.26 -9.56
CA GLU A 115 -0.49 -13.39 -8.68
C GLU A 115 0.35 -12.95 -7.47
N LYS A 116 -0.14 -13.23 -6.26
CA LYS A 116 0.56 -12.89 -5.01
C LYS A 116 1.89 -13.65 -4.89
N LYS A 117 2.97 -12.98 -4.49
CA LYS A 117 4.28 -13.61 -4.27
C LYS A 117 4.26 -14.59 -3.10
N LYS A 118 3.71 -14.15 -1.97
CA LYS A 118 3.66 -14.88 -0.70
C LYS A 118 2.79 -14.10 0.27
N ASP A 119 2.12 -14.80 1.19
CA ASP A 119 1.50 -14.18 2.35
C ASP A 119 2.53 -13.53 3.27
N GLN A 120 2.44 -12.21 3.41
CA GLN A 120 3.20 -11.48 4.41
C GLN A 120 2.53 -11.62 5.77
N LYS A 121 3.33 -11.92 6.81
CA LYS A 121 2.81 -11.92 8.18
C LYS A 121 2.62 -10.48 8.62
N THR A 122 1.44 -10.18 9.17
CA THR A 122 1.17 -8.90 9.80
C THR A 122 2.16 -8.65 10.93
N LYS A 123 2.79 -7.48 10.91
CA LYS A 123 3.69 -7.02 11.96
C LYS A 123 3.00 -5.92 12.75
N TYR A 124 3.23 -5.90 14.05
CA TYR A 124 2.65 -4.89 14.92
C TYR A 124 3.71 -3.92 15.41
N ILE A 125 3.41 -2.64 15.35
CA ILE A 125 4.33 -1.55 15.68
C ILE A 125 3.65 -0.50 16.55
N TYR A 126 4.48 0.30 17.20
CA TYR A 126 4.07 1.54 17.86
C TYR A 126 4.52 2.75 17.04
N ILE A 127 3.79 3.86 17.16
CA ILE A 127 4.22 5.12 16.58
C ILE A 127 4.76 6.01 17.68
N LYS A 128 6.01 6.46 17.53
CA LYS A 128 6.60 7.52 18.34
C LYS A 128 6.41 8.84 17.61
N LEU A 129 5.46 9.63 18.07
CA LEU A 129 5.08 10.90 17.48
C LEU A 129 5.81 12.04 18.18
N ILE A 130 6.74 12.68 17.48
CA ILE A 130 7.46 13.85 17.98
C ILE A 130 6.80 15.10 17.40
N GLY A 131 6.26 15.96 18.26
CA GLY A 131 5.47 17.08 17.78
C GLY A 131 5.14 18.13 18.83
N LYS A 132 4.38 19.13 18.39
CA LYS A 132 3.91 20.24 19.22
C LYS A 132 2.39 20.39 19.14
N GLY A 133 1.81 20.99 20.16
CA GLY A 133 0.39 21.34 20.20
C GLY A 133 -0.34 20.76 21.39
N ASN A 134 -1.67 20.83 21.33
CA ASN A 134 -2.56 20.53 22.44
C ASN A 134 -3.27 19.21 22.19
N LEU A 135 -3.07 18.27 23.11
CA LEU A 135 -3.77 16.99 23.14
C LEU A 135 -4.96 17.08 24.09
N LYS A 136 -6.10 16.51 23.71
CA LYS A 136 -7.24 16.22 24.58
C LYS A 136 -7.70 14.78 24.37
N GLY A 137 -7.81 14.00 25.44
CA GLY A 137 -8.22 12.60 25.41
C GLY A 137 -7.06 11.60 25.49
N ASP A 138 -7.41 10.32 25.43
CA ASP A 138 -6.53 9.16 25.55
C ASP A 138 -6.30 8.43 24.22
N ARG A 139 -6.89 8.94 23.14
CA ARG A 139 -6.78 8.39 21.78
C ARG A 139 -6.37 9.46 20.79
N LEU A 140 -5.68 9.03 19.74
CA LEU A 140 -5.17 9.93 18.70
C LEU A 140 -5.30 9.29 17.33
N LYS A 141 -5.77 10.08 16.36
CA LYS A 141 -5.78 9.77 14.93
C LYS A 141 -4.62 10.47 14.23
N ILE A 142 -4.00 9.84 13.23
CA ILE A 142 -2.92 10.44 12.45
C ILE A 142 -3.40 10.68 11.02
N VAL A 143 -3.31 11.94 10.58
CA VAL A 143 -3.71 12.38 9.25
C VAL A 143 -2.55 13.04 8.52
N SER A 144 -2.55 12.92 7.20
CA SER A 144 -1.55 13.61 6.37
C SER A 144 -1.86 15.12 6.25
N SER A 145 -0.94 15.87 5.64
CA SER A 145 -1.14 17.27 5.24
C SER A 145 -2.30 17.49 4.25
N LYS A 146 -2.80 16.44 3.60
CA LYS A 146 -3.99 16.45 2.73
C LYS A 146 -5.27 15.97 3.42
N GLY A 147 -5.18 15.56 4.69
CA GLY A 147 -6.33 15.19 5.51
C GLY A 147 -6.79 13.74 5.36
N ASP A 148 -6.07 12.91 4.60
CA ASP A 148 -6.31 11.47 4.56
C ASP A 148 -5.86 10.79 5.85
N ILE A 149 -6.63 9.78 6.27
CA ILE A 149 -6.44 9.07 7.54
C ILE A 149 -5.42 7.97 7.34
N LEU A 150 -4.23 8.15 7.88
CA LEU A 150 -3.19 7.12 7.83
C LEU A 150 -3.46 6.04 8.87
N VAL A 151 -3.74 6.47 10.09
CA VAL A 151 -3.95 5.62 11.26
C VAL A 151 -5.19 6.15 11.96
N ASP A 152 -6.21 5.31 12.09
CA ASP A 152 -7.42 5.68 12.84
C ASP A 152 -7.12 5.77 14.35
N TYR A 153 -8.09 6.17 15.16
CA TYR A 153 -7.90 6.40 16.60
C TYR A 153 -7.26 5.20 17.32
N LYS A 154 -6.01 5.38 17.75
CA LYS A 154 -5.29 4.44 18.63
C LYS A 154 -5.11 5.01 20.02
N ASN A 155 -4.97 4.12 21.01
CA ASN A 155 -4.68 4.51 22.37
C ASN A 155 -3.30 5.16 22.49
N LEU A 156 -3.23 6.18 23.33
CA LEU A 156 -1.98 6.76 23.77
C LEU A 156 -1.35 5.86 24.83
N ILE A 157 -0.04 5.69 24.71
CA ILE A 157 0.75 4.85 25.61
C ILE A 157 1.90 5.64 26.18
N GLU A 158 2.28 5.32 27.43
CA GLU A 158 3.41 5.96 28.11
C GLU A 158 4.74 5.27 27.80
N LYS A 159 4.69 3.96 27.53
CA LYS A 159 5.83 3.11 27.19
C LYS A 159 5.38 2.08 26.16
N ALA A 160 6.30 1.66 25.31
CA ALA A 160 6.06 0.53 24.41
C ALA A 160 7.18 -0.49 24.49
N ASP A 161 6.81 -1.72 24.21
CA ASP A 161 7.58 -2.95 24.40
C ASP A 161 8.00 -3.59 23.07
N GLY A 162 8.08 -2.80 21.99
CA GLY A 162 8.40 -3.31 20.66
C GLY A 162 8.91 -2.25 19.69
N ASP A 163 8.85 -2.57 18.40
CA ASP A 163 9.37 -1.71 17.35
C ASP A 163 8.58 -0.41 17.22
N PHE A 164 9.31 0.69 16.96
CA PHE A 164 8.75 2.01 16.76
C PHE A 164 9.02 2.56 15.37
N ILE A 165 8.00 3.16 14.77
CA ILE A 165 8.19 4.16 13.72
C ILE A 165 8.19 5.53 14.38
N THR A 166 9.27 6.28 14.16
CA THR A 166 9.33 7.69 14.57
C THR A 166 8.80 8.58 13.46
N VAL A 167 7.84 9.44 13.81
CA VAL A 167 7.27 10.49 12.97
C VAL A 167 7.59 11.84 13.60
N SER A 168 8.32 12.68 12.88
CA SER A 168 8.79 13.97 13.37
C SER A 168 7.90 15.14 12.95
N ASN A 169 8.01 16.26 13.67
CA ASN A 169 7.36 17.53 13.34
C ASN A 169 5.84 17.44 13.19
N ALA A 170 5.19 16.60 14.00
CA ALA A 170 3.74 16.50 14.02
C ALA A 170 3.12 17.75 14.67
N VAL A 171 1.98 18.20 14.14
CA VAL A 171 1.14 19.22 14.76
C VAL A 171 -0.08 18.54 15.35
N ILE A 172 -0.22 18.60 16.68
CA ILE A 172 -1.29 17.95 17.42
C ILE A 172 -2.37 18.98 17.76
N ASN A 173 -3.61 18.68 17.37
CA ASN A 173 -4.77 19.49 17.70
C ASN A 173 -5.90 18.59 18.20
N ILE A 174 -6.24 18.73 19.49
CA ILE A 174 -7.25 17.94 20.19
C ILE A 174 -6.89 16.45 20.16
N ASP A 175 -7.46 15.68 19.25
CA ASP A 175 -7.37 14.23 19.14
C ASP A 175 -6.76 13.79 17.80
N THR A 176 -6.22 14.76 17.04
CA THR A 176 -5.70 14.54 15.69
C THR A 176 -4.27 15.06 15.58
N ALA A 177 -3.39 14.24 15.02
CA ALA A 177 -2.03 14.61 14.65
C ALA A 177 -1.91 14.78 13.14
N TYR A 178 -1.54 15.99 12.72
CA TYR A 178 -1.23 16.32 11.32
C TYR A 178 0.25 16.14 11.08
N ILE A 179 0.60 15.36 10.06
CA ILE A 179 1.99 15.07 9.71
C ILE A 179 2.32 15.52 8.29
N GLN A 180 3.58 15.91 8.07
CA GLN A 180 4.02 16.42 6.79
C GLN A 180 4.05 15.33 5.72
N SER A 181 3.97 15.74 4.45
CA SER A 181 3.88 14.83 3.29
C SER A 181 4.99 13.77 3.23
N PHE A 182 6.20 14.11 3.67
CA PHE A 182 7.34 13.16 3.71
C PHE A 182 7.12 12.07 4.76
N GLU A 183 6.82 12.45 6.00
CA GLU A 183 6.51 11.52 7.08
C GLU A 183 5.27 10.67 6.78
N ALA A 184 4.27 11.28 6.14
CA ALA A 184 3.08 10.59 5.67
C ALA A 184 3.39 9.49 4.65
N ALA A 185 4.30 9.75 3.71
CA ALA A 185 4.70 8.77 2.70
C ALA A 185 5.50 7.61 3.32
N LYS A 186 6.41 7.94 4.25
CA LYS A 186 7.13 6.95 5.04
C LYS A 186 6.18 6.07 5.83
N LEU A 187 5.22 6.66 6.56
CA LEU A 187 4.26 5.88 7.33
C LEU A 187 3.40 4.99 6.42
N LEU A 188 2.90 5.52 5.30
CA LEU A 188 2.16 4.73 4.31
C LEU A 188 2.95 3.52 3.81
N GLU A 189 4.26 3.66 3.57
CA GLU A 189 5.13 2.56 3.13
C GLU A 189 5.15 1.40 4.12
N TYR A 190 5.22 1.69 5.42
CA TYR A 190 5.09 0.64 6.44
C TYR A 190 3.68 0.03 6.43
N LEU A 191 2.63 0.84 6.36
CA LEU A 191 1.25 0.34 6.40
C LEU A 191 0.95 -0.58 5.20
N LEU A 192 1.37 -0.20 3.99
CA LEU A 192 1.25 -1.03 2.79
C LEU A 192 2.15 -2.28 2.82
N ASN A 193 3.15 -2.33 3.70
CA ASN A 193 3.95 -3.52 3.99
C ASN A 193 3.41 -4.36 5.16
N ASN A 194 2.09 -4.32 5.36
CA ASN A 194 1.35 -5.11 6.35
C ASN A 194 1.79 -4.86 7.82
N TYR A 195 2.18 -3.62 8.13
CA TYR A 195 2.36 -3.18 9.51
C TYR A 195 1.05 -2.60 10.05
N LYS A 196 0.66 -3.01 11.26
CA LYS A 196 -0.53 -2.50 11.98
C LYS A 196 -0.10 -1.79 13.26
N VAL A 197 -0.77 -0.68 13.57
CA VAL A 197 -0.41 0.18 14.71
C VAL A 197 -1.13 -0.28 15.97
N LYS A 198 -0.37 -0.56 17.04
CA LYS A 198 -0.89 -0.93 18.37
C LYS A 198 -1.23 0.28 19.24
N GLY A 199 -0.42 1.32 19.19
CA GLY A 199 -0.55 2.49 20.07
C GLY A 199 0.39 3.61 19.66
N ILE A 200 0.17 4.79 20.24
CA ILE A 200 0.91 6.01 19.91
C ILE A 200 1.56 6.58 21.18
N LEU A 201 2.88 6.74 21.15
CA LEU A 201 3.66 7.43 22.16
C LEU A 201 3.92 8.87 21.69
N ILE A 202 3.56 9.87 22.49
CA ILE A 202 3.78 11.28 22.14
C ILE A 202 5.01 11.81 22.89
N ILE A 203 5.94 12.41 22.15
CA ILE A 203 7.05 13.20 22.67
C ILE A 203 6.79 14.66 22.31
N LYS A 204 6.39 15.47 23.31
CA LYS A 204 6.13 16.89 23.11
C LYS A 204 7.44 17.69 23.03
N ILE A 205 7.54 18.54 22.01
CA ILE A 205 8.54 19.60 21.93
C ILE A 205 7.83 20.92 22.29
N TYR A 206 8.33 21.58 23.33
CA TYR A 206 7.86 22.89 23.78
C TYR A 206 8.43 24.02 22.91
#